data_AF-A0A2R6LBM4-F1
#
_entry.id   AF-A0A2R6LBM4-F1
#
_cell.length_a   1.000
_cell.length_b   1.000
_cell.length_c   1.000
_cell.angle_alpha   90.00
_cell.angle_beta   90.00
_cell.angle_gamma   90.00
#
_symmetry.space_group_name_H-M   'P 1'
#
loop_
_entity.id
_entity.type
_entity.pdbx_description
1 polymer ?
#
loop_
_entity_poly.entity_id
_entity_poly.type
_entity_poly.pdbx_seq_one_letter_code
_entity_poly.pdbx_strand_id
1 'polypeptide(L)'
;MTDDRGPPTVDAEGADTRRDAGRRPADGYAAVVFDMDGTLVEFTGRDLRRETAVEAFDEAGIALTDDELAAVVDGSTANARAVCRDRDVDPAAFYDPFDRLLAERQRAVVADGGKRPYDDALTALKELTAPAV
;
A
#
# COMPACT_ATOMS: atom_id res chain seq x y z
N MET A 1 24.30 -7.03 24.23
CA MET A 1 23.08 -7.02 23.42
C MET A 1 23.36 -7.94 22.23
N THR A 2 23.06 -9.22 22.41
CA THR A 2 23.26 -10.26 21.40
C THR A 2 22.15 -10.16 20.36
N ASP A 3 22.55 -10.14 19.09
CA ASP A 3 21.68 -10.10 17.91
C ASP A 3 20.77 -11.34 17.90
N ASP A 4 19.51 -11.17 18.32
CA ASP A 4 18.47 -12.21 18.40
C ASP A 4 17.85 -12.49 17.02
N ARG A 5 18.70 -12.68 16.01
CA ARG A 5 18.28 -13.18 14.71
C ARG A 5 18.62 -14.66 14.67
N GLY A 6 17.57 -15.48 14.75
CA GLY A 6 17.67 -16.94 14.59
C GLY A 6 18.50 -17.35 13.36
N PRO A 7 18.95 -18.62 13.32
CA PRO A 7 19.95 -19.09 12.37
C PRO A 7 19.58 -18.73 10.92
N PRO A 8 20.57 -18.37 10.08
CA PRO A 8 20.31 -17.98 8.69
C PRO A 8 19.58 -19.11 7.95
N THR A 9 18.54 -18.73 7.21
CA THR A 9 17.86 -19.67 6.31
C THR A 9 18.72 -19.77 5.07
N VAL A 10 19.50 -20.85 4.99
CA VAL A 10 20.40 -21.13 3.88
C VAL A 10 19.70 -22.01 2.86
N ASP A 11 19.99 -21.78 1.58
CA ASP A 11 19.60 -22.71 0.53
C ASP A 11 20.45 -24.01 0.57
N ALA A 12 20.17 -24.93 -0.36
CA ALA A 12 20.89 -26.20 -0.47
C ALA A 12 22.40 -26.03 -0.74
N GLU A 13 22.85 -24.83 -1.12
CA GLU A 13 24.24 -24.49 -1.39
C GLU A 13 24.90 -23.67 -0.25
N GLY A 14 24.15 -23.34 0.81
CA GLY A 14 24.66 -22.68 2.00
C GLY A 14 24.62 -21.14 1.96
N ALA A 15 23.91 -20.53 1.00
CA ALA A 15 23.83 -19.08 0.85
C ALA A 15 22.70 -18.46 1.69
N ASP A 16 23.00 -17.35 2.38
CA ASP A 16 22.04 -16.58 3.20
C ASP A 16 21.02 -15.87 2.31
N THR A 17 19.82 -16.45 2.21
CA THR A 17 18.71 -15.98 1.36
C THR A 17 18.17 -14.60 1.73
N ARG A 18 18.53 -14.05 2.91
CA ARG A 18 18.04 -12.74 3.38
C ARG A 18 18.69 -11.55 2.65
N ARG A 19 19.75 -11.77 1.87
CA ARG A 19 20.51 -10.72 1.18
C ARG A 19 20.19 -10.51 -0.30
N ASP A 20 19.15 -11.15 -0.83
CA ASP A 20 18.91 -11.09 -2.27
C ASP A 20 18.01 -9.93 -2.72
N ALA A 21 17.34 -9.24 -1.79
CA ALA A 21 16.48 -8.09 -2.11
C ALA A 21 17.25 -6.84 -2.63
N GLY A 22 18.59 -6.84 -2.57
CA GLY A 22 19.44 -5.72 -2.97
C GLY A 22 20.52 -6.05 -4.00
N ARG A 23 20.63 -7.31 -4.44
CA ARG A 23 21.56 -7.66 -5.51
C ARG A 23 20.90 -7.27 -6.83
N ARG A 24 21.36 -6.17 -7.45
CA ARG A 24 21.02 -5.95 -8.86
C ARG A 24 21.54 -7.16 -9.65
N PRO A 25 20.68 -7.90 -10.36
CA PRO A 25 21.17 -8.88 -11.32
C PRO A 25 22.12 -8.17 -12.28
N ALA A 26 23.19 -8.85 -12.68
CA ALA A 26 24.15 -8.30 -13.65
C ALA A 26 23.48 -7.89 -14.98
N ASP A 27 22.27 -8.40 -15.22
CA ASP A 27 21.51 -8.35 -16.47
C ASP A 27 20.22 -7.50 -16.40
N GLY A 28 20.04 -6.69 -15.33
CA GLY A 28 18.87 -5.80 -15.16
C GLY A 28 17.85 -6.28 -14.12
N TYR A 29 16.64 -5.69 -14.08
CA TYR A 29 15.60 -6.12 -13.15
C TYR A 29 14.81 -7.31 -13.72
N ALA A 30 14.60 -8.34 -12.90
CA ALA A 30 13.76 -9.49 -13.28
C ALA A 30 12.26 -9.16 -13.27
N ALA A 31 11.84 -8.16 -12.49
CA ALA A 31 10.47 -7.68 -12.44
C ALA A 31 10.43 -6.22 -11.99
N VAL A 32 9.37 -5.52 -12.39
CA VAL A 32 9.03 -4.19 -11.88
C VAL A 32 7.60 -4.26 -11.35
N VAL A 33 7.40 -3.89 -10.09
CA VAL A 33 6.08 -3.79 -9.47
C VAL A 33 5.75 -2.30 -9.34
N PHE A 34 4.67 -1.90 -10.00
CA PHE A 34 4.19 -0.52 -9.94
C PHE A 34 3.09 -0.41 -8.89
N ASP A 35 3.15 0.67 -8.12
CA ASP A 35 1.94 1.19 -7.49
C ASP A 35 1.03 1.78 -8.58
N MET A 36 -0.27 1.88 -8.31
CA MET A 36 -1.23 2.53 -9.19
C MET A 36 -1.27 4.03 -8.93
N ASP A 37 -1.58 4.42 -7.70
CA ASP A 37 -1.96 5.78 -7.35
C ASP A 37 -0.76 6.69 -7.16
N GLY A 38 -0.73 7.80 -7.88
CA GLY A 38 0.43 8.71 -7.88
C GLY A 38 1.65 8.14 -8.61
N THR A 39 1.52 6.97 -9.27
CA THR A 39 2.57 6.35 -10.08
C THR A 39 2.11 6.16 -11.51
N LEU A 40 1.11 5.30 -11.76
CA LEU A 40 0.57 5.06 -13.10
C LEU A 40 -0.63 5.95 -13.40
N VAL A 41 -1.46 6.20 -12.38
CA VAL A 41 -2.64 7.07 -12.46
C VAL A 41 -2.54 8.20 -11.45
N GLU A 42 -3.24 9.30 -11.73
CA GLU A 42 -3.36 10.44 -10.82
C GLU A 42 -3.74 9.99 -9.40
N PHE A 43 -3.24 10.69 -8.38
CA PHE A 43 -3.46 10.35 -6.98
C PHE A 43 -4.95 10.41 -6.60
N THR A 44 -5.42 9.48 -5.77
CA THR A 44 -6.77 9.58 -5.18
C THR A 44 -6.86 10.81 -4.29
N GLY A 45 -7.81 11.70 -4.56
CA GLY A 45 -8.03 12.89 -3.74
C GLY A 45 -8.18 12.55 -2.25
N ARG A 46 -7.49 13.31 -1.39
CA ARG A 46 -7.50 13.10 0.07
C ARG A 46 -8.92 13.16 0.66
N ASP A 47 -9.78 13.99 0.07
CA ASP A 47 -11.18 14.12 0.48
C ASP A 47 -11.93 12.79 0.35
N LEU A 48 -11.76 12.07 -0.77
CA LEU A 48 -12.39 10.76 -0.97
C LEU A 48 -11.94 9.76 0.11
N ARG A 49 -10.65 9.75 0.45
CA ARG A 49 -10.11 8.87 1.48
C ARG A 49 -10.65 9.24 2.87
N ARG A 50 -10.78 10.54 3.16
CA ARG A 50 -11.35 11.06 4.41
C ARG A 50 -12.82 10.69 4.55
N GLU A 51 -13.64 10.95 3.54
CA GLU A 51 -15.07 10.61 3.51
C GLU A 51 -15.29 9.10 3.67
N THR A 52 -14.46 8.30 3.00
CA THR A 52 -14.51 6.84 3.10
C THR A 52 -14.15 6.35 4.50
N ALA A 53 -13.14 6.97 5.13
CA ALA A 53 -12.76 6.63 6.49
C ALA A 53 -13.89 6.96 7.47
N VAL A 54 -14.48 8.15 7.38
CA VAL A 54 -15.63 8.56 8.21
C VAL A 54 -16.77 7.55 8.09
N GLU A 55 -17.15 7.17 6.86
CA GLU A 55 -18.22 6.20 6.64
C GLU A 55 -17.90 4.81 7.22
N ALA A 56 -16.69 4.31 7.00
CA ALA A 56 -16.28 3.01 7.56
C ALA A 56 -16.25 3.03 9.11
N PHE A 57 -15.84 4.16 9.71
CA PHE A 57 -15.83 4.34 11.15
C PHE A 57 -17.25 4.44 11.73
N ASP A 58 -18.15 5.15 11.07
CA ASP A 58 -19.55 5.24 11.47
C ASP A 58 -20.26 3.87 11.37
N GLU A 59 -20.01 3.08 10.31
CA GLU A 59 -20.55 1.72 10.16
C GLU A 59 -20.06 0.76 11.25
N ALA A 60 -18.82 0.94 11.71
CA ALA A 60 -18.24 0.17 12.82
C ALA A 60 -18.69 0.68 14.20
N GLY A 61 -19.45 1.78 14.27
CA GLY A 61 -19.86 2.42 15.52
C GLY A 61 -18.72 3.09 16.28
N ILE A 62 -17.62 3.42 15.59
CA ILE A 62 -16.42 4.02 16.17
C ILE A 62 -16.39 5.51 15.81
N ALA A 63 -16.68 6.37 16.77
CA ALA A 63 -16.48 7.81 16.57
C ALA A 63 -14.99 8.18 16.75
N LEU A 64 -14.30 8.53 15.67
CA LEU A 64 -12.94 9.06 15.74
C LEU A 64 -12.91 10.57 16.04
N THR A 65 -11.87 11.00 16.73
CA THR A 65 -11.46 12.41 16.78
C THR A 65 -10.83 12.83 15.46
N ASP A 66 -10.77 14.14 15.19
CA ASP A 66 -10.12 14.66 13.97
C ASP A 66 -8.64 14.24 13.87
N ASP A 67 -7.93 14.15 14.99
CA ASP A 67 -6.52 13.73 15.05
C ASP A 67 -6.35 12.24 14.70
N GLU A 68 -7.24 11.39 15.21
CA GLU A 68 -7.24 9.96 14.87
C GLU A 68 -7.63 9.73 13.41
N LEU A 69 -8.60 10.50 12.90
CA LEU A 69 -8.99 10.43 11.50
C LEU A 69 -7.83 10.85 10.59
N ALA A 70 -7.11 11.92 10.93
CA ALA A 70 -5.91 12.33 10.22
C ALA A 70 -4.80 11.27 10.29
N ALA A 71 -4.62 10.62 11.46
CA ALA A 71 -3.67 9.53 11.63
C ALA A 71 -3.97 8.30 10.76
N VAL A 72 -5.25 8.03 10.48
CA VAL A 72 -5.71 6.92 9.62
C VAL A 72 -5.66 7.28 8.13
N VAL A 73 -6.06 8.50 7.78
CA VAL A 73 -6.19 8.94 6.38
C VAL A 73 -4.85 9.38 5.79
N ASP A 74 -4.10 10.19 6.54
CA ASP A 74 -2.88 10.86 6.08
C ASP A 74 -1.60 10.30 6.73
N GLY A 75 -1.76 9.50 7.79
CA GLY A 75 -0.66 8.91 8.54
C GLY A 75 -0.10 7.63 7.93
N SER A 76 0.93 7.10 8.58
CA SER A 76 1.49 5.79 8.23
C SER A 76 0.55 4.67 8.68
N THR A 77 0.70 3.47 8.10
CA THR A 77 0.05 2.24 8.61
C THR A 77 0.35 2.02 10.10
N ALA A 78 1.49 2.47 10.61
CA ALA A 78 1.82 2.38 12.03
C ALA A 78 0.95 3.33 12.88
N ASN A 79 0.64 4.54 12.39
CA ASN A 79 -0.21 5.51 13.10
C ASN A 79 -1.63 4.96 13.23
N ALA A 80 -2.20 4.46 12.13
CA ALA A 80 -3.53 3.88 12.14
C ALA A 80 -3.62 2.61 13.03
N ARG A 81 -2.58 1.78 13.05
CA ARG A 81 -2.49 0.65 14.01
C ARG A 81 -2.39 1.12 15.47
N ALA A 82 -1.81 2.28 15.74
CA ALA A 82 -1.81 2.87 17.07
C ALA A 82 -3.23 3.28 17.48
N VAL A 83 -3.98 3.95 16.59
CA VAL A 83 -5.40 4.29 16.82
C VAL A 83 -6.23 3.05 17.12
N CYS A 84 -6.10 1.98 16.33
CA CYS A 84 -6.83 0.73 16.57
C CYS A 84 -6.53 0.15 17.96
N ARG A 85 -5.26 0.15 18.37
CA ARG A 85 -4.83 -0.33 19.69
C ARG A 85 -5.40 0.50 20.83
N ASP A 86 -5.37 1.82 20.70
CA ASP A 86 -5.84 2.75 21.72
C ASP A 86 -7.36 2.65 21.91
N ARG A 87 -8.08 2.21 20.86
CA ARG A 87 -9.52 1.95 20.86
C ARG A 87 -9.92 0.50 21.17
N ASP A 88 -8.96 -0.39 21.42
CA ASP A 88 -9.18 -1.83 21.59
C ASP A 88 -9.95 -2.48 20.41
N VAL A 89 -9.61 -2.04 19.19
CA VAL A 89 -10.20 -2.50 17.93
C VAL A 89 -9.20 -3.40 17.21
N ASP A 90 -9.68 -4.56 16.72
CA ASP A 90 -8.90 -5.40 15.81
C ASP A 90 -8.63 -4.64 14.50
N PRO A 91 -7.36 -4.39 14.12
CA PRO A 91 -7.03 -3.72 12.87
C PRO A 91 -7.64 -4.40 11.64
N ALA A 92 -7.77 -5.74 11.62
CA ALA A 92 -8.36 -6.43 10.47
C ALA A 92 -9.87 -6.15 10.36
N ALA A 93 -10.59 -6.19 11.49
CA ALA A 93 -12.00 -5.84 11.56
C ALA A 93 -12.27 -4.38 11.13
N PHE A 94 -11.27 -3.50 11.28
CA PHE A 94 -11.32 -2.12 10.79
C PHE A 94 -10.95 -1.98 9.30
N TYR A 95 -9.81 -2.55 8.88
CA TYR A 95 -9.25 -2.32 7.55
C TYR A 95 -10.02 -3.04 6.44
N ASP A 96 -10.58 -4.22 6.70
CA ASP A 96 -11.27 -4.98 5.65
C ASP A 96 -12.48 -4.22 5.06
N PRO A 97 -13.38 -3.63 5.87
CA PRO A 97 -14.45 -2.76 5.35
C PRO A 97 -13.93 -1.49 4.69
N PHE A 98 -12.96 -0.81 5.31
CA PHE A 98 -12.42 0.45 4.83
C PHE A 98 -11.73 0.31 3.47
N ASP A 99 -10.82 -0.67 3.33
CA ASP A 99 -10.08 -0.92 2.11
C ASP A 99 -11.00 -1.36 0.98
N ARG A 100 -12.03 -2.17 1.29
CA ARG A 100 -13.06 -2.57 0.31
C ARG A 100 -13.82 -1.35 -0.20
N LEU A 101 -14.36 -0.51 0.70
CA LEU A 101 -15.12 0.67 0.33
C LEU A 101 -14.26 1.68 -0.45
N LEU A 102 -13.02 1.87 -0.03
CA LEU A 102 -12.07 2.75 -0.72
C LEU A 102 -11.77 2.23 -2.12
N ALA A 103 -11.52 0.93 -2.29
CA ALA A 103 -11.28 0.33 -3.59
C ALA A 103 -12.51 0.45 -4.52
N GLU A 104 -13.72 0.26 -4.01
CA GLU A 104 -14.96 0.43 -4.78
C GLU A 104 -15.11 1.88 -5.29
N ARG A 105 -14.88 2.86 -4.42
CA ARG A 105 -14.94 4.29 -4.77
C ARG A 105 -13.84 4.69 -5.74
N GLN A 106 -12.61 4.24 -5.53
CA GLN A 106 -11.51 4.51 -6.45
C GLN A 106 -11.79 3.96 -7.86
N ARG A 107 -12.38 2.75 -7.95
CA ARG A 107 -12.79 2.19 -9.24
C ARG A 107 -13.87 3.04 -9.92
N ALA A 108 -14.84 3.54 -9.17
CA ALA A 108 -15.88 4.41 -9.71
C ALA A 108 -15.29 5.72 -10.27
N VAL A 109 -14.36 6.35 -9.54
CA VAL A 109 -13.66 7.56 -10.00
C VAL A 109 -12.85 7.30 -11.27
N VAL A 110 -12.14 6.17 -11.35
CA VAL A 110 -11.41 5.78 -12.56
C VAL A 110 -12.37 5.55 -13.73
N ALA A 111 -13.48 4.86 -13.51
CA ALA A 111 -14.47 4.54 -14.55
C ALA A 111 -15.14 5.81 -15.13
N ASP A 112 -15.34 6.84 -14.32
CA ASP A 112 -15.88 8.14 -14.74
C ASP A 112 -14.81 9.07 -15.34
N GLY A 113 -13.56 8.63 -15.45
CA GLY A 113 -12.45 9.42 -16.00
C GLY A 113 -11.93 10.51 -15.06
N GLY A 114 -12.32 10.48 -13.78
CA GLY A 114 -11.85 11.39 -12.74
C GLY A 114 -10.41 11.12 -12.27
N LYS A 115 -9.84 9.97 -12.63
CA LYS A 115 -8.41 9.65 -12.48
C LYS A 115 -7.84 9.15 -13.79
N ARG A 116 -6.94 9.93 -14.37
CA ARG A 116 -6.30 9.60 -15.64
C ARG A 116 -4.90 9.01 -15.43
N PRO A 117 -4.42 8.16 -16.36
CA PRO A 117 -2.99 7.83 -16.40
C PRO A 117 -2.15 9.10 -16.56
N TYR A 118 -0.95 9.12 -15.97
CA TYR A 118 0.03 10.17 -16.31
C TYR A 118 0.41 10.07 -17.80
N ASP A 119 0.72 11.23 -18.41
CA ASP A 119 0.95 11.34 -19.86
C ASP A 119 2.08 10.39 -20.35
N ASP A 120 3.09 10.18 -19.52
CA ASP A 120 4.24 9.33 -19.79
C ASP A 120 4.04 7.86 -19.38
N ALA A 121 3.06 7.55 -18.53
CA ALA A 121 2.89 6.22 -17.95
C ALA A 121 2.73 5.14 -19.04
N LEU A 122 1.90 5.39 -20.05
CA LEU A 122 1.70 4.43 -21.15
C LEU A 122 2.94 4.28 -22.04
N THR A 123 3.72 5.34 -22.21
CA THR A 123 4.96 5.29 -23.00
C THR A 123 6.02 4.49 -22.23
N ALA A 124 6.21 4.80 -20.95
CA ALA A 124 7.13 4.08 -20.07
C ALA A 124 6.80 2.59 -20.01
N LEU A 125 5.52 2.23 -19.89
CA LEU A 125 5.09 0.83 -19.88
C LEU A 125 5.36 0.10 -21.21
N LYS A 126 5.29 0.79 -22.35
CA LYS A 126 5.60 0.20 -23.66
C LYS A 126 7.10 -0.01 -23.89
N GLU A 127 7.92 0.82 -23.25
CA GLU A 127 9.39 0.75 -23.34
C GLU A 127 9.99 -0.29 -22.38
N LEU A 128 9.21 -0.78 -21.41
CA LEU A 128 9.62 -1.91 -20.56
C LEU A 128 9.80 -3.15 -21.42
N THR A 129 11.04 -3.64 -21.42
CA THR A 129 11.39 -4.91 -22.04
C THR A 129 11.33 -6.01 -21.00
N ALA A 130 10.92 -7.21 -21.42
CA ALA A 130 11.04 -8.38 -20.58
C ALA A 130 12.52 -8.60 -20.22
N PRO A 131 12.82 -9.13 -19.02
CA PRO A 131 14.18 -9.49 -18.67
C PRO A 131 14.77 -10.40 -19.75
N ALA A 132 16.04 -10.18 -20.09
CA ALA A 132 16.76 -11.11 -20.96
C ALA A 132 16.74 -12.50 -20.32
N VAL A 133 16.19 -13.49 -21.03
CA VAL A 133 16.08 -14.89 -20.59
C VAL A 133 17.41 -15.60 -20.77
#